data_AF-A0A1H6KGS1-F1
#
_entry.id   AF-A0A1H6KGS1-F1
#
_cell.length_a   1.000
_cell.length_b   1.000
_cell.length_c   1.000
_cell.angle_alpha   90.00
_cell.angle_beta   90.00
_cell.angle_gamma   90.00
#
_symmetry.space_group_name_H-M   'P 1'
#
loop_
_entity.id
_entity.type
_entity.pdbx_description
1 polymer ?
#
loop_
_entity_poly.entity_id
_entity_poly.type
_entity_poly.pdbx_seq_one_letter_code
_entity_poly.pdbx_strand_id
1 'polypeptide(L)'
;MVSLTDRVELINGQILVYAPTVANSRSYHHGNLRQAAIEAAIGEVRRVGAAGVSMREVARRAGVTHAALAYQFGDKSGLFTAVATEGFRLAAKAIGAAAVGRDAFVAGGIAYVVFAIEHPGHYEVMFRPDLYRHDDAELMEARNAAFALLYGSARTSLDAPTGQDVTGVVVAGWSMSHGLATLLRTGNLEGRIPGDASELARQIAEGIVQLGQLARRHLEALG
;
A
#
# COMPACT_ATOMS: atom_id res chain seq x y z
N MET A 1 -25.79 -12.92 1.01
CA MET A 1 -25.10 -12.43 2.23
C MET A 1 -25.20 -10.91 2.18
N VAL A 2 -26.23 -10.37 2.83
CA VAL A 2 -26.66 -8.97 2.76
C VAL A 2 -25.90 -8.18 3.83
N SER A 3 -25.25 -7.09 3.44
CA SER A 3 -24.57 -6.17 4.34
C SER A 3 -25.61 -5.30 5.06
N LEU A 4 -25.52 -5.26 6.40
CA LEU A 4 -26.41 -4.54 7.31
C LEU A 4 -26.15 -3.02 7.28
N THR A 5 -26.94 -2.26 6.51
CA THR A 5 -27.08 -0.81 6.75
C THR A 5 -28.47 -0.24 6.37
N ASP A 6 -29.54 -1.01 6.48
CA ASP A 6 -30.90 -0.51 6.21
C ASP A 6 -31.58 -0.02 7.49
N ARG A 7 -32.06 1.24 7.49
CA ARG A 7 -32.93 1.76 8.55
C ARG A 7 -34.33 1.15 8.40
N VAL A 8 -34.78 0.43 9.42
CA VAL A 8 -36.14 -0.12 9.51
C VAL A 8 -36.98 0.78 10.43
N GLU A 9 -38.08 1.33 9.91
CA GLU A 9 -39.13 1.97 10.73
C GLU A 9 -40.45 1.21 10.58
N LEU A 10 -41.15 1.01 11.70
CA LEU A 10 -42.46 0.36 11.77
C LEU A 10 -43.56 1.42 11.76
N ILE A 11 -44.42 1.40 10.74
CA ILE A 11 -45.66 2.20 10.71
C ILE A 11 -46.82 1.25 10.39
N ASN A 12 -47.80 1.15 11.28
CA ASN A 12 -49.07 0.42 11.10
C ASN A 12 -48.95 -1.04 10.62
N GLY A 13 -47.93 -1.77 11.09
CA GLY A 13 -47.87 -3.24 10.94
C GLY A 13 -47.61 -3.77 9.51
N GLN A 14 -47.19 -2.93 8.57
CA GLN A 14 -46.75 -3.37 7.24
C GLN A 14 -45.27 -3.07 7.00
N ILE A 15 -44.53 -4.04 6.45
CA ILE A 15 -43.14 -3.89 6.02
C ILE A 15 -43.14 -3.23 4.64
N LEU A 16 -42.73 -1.96 4.54
CA LEU A 16 -42.45 -1.30 3.27
C LEU A 16 -40.95 -1.36 2.98
N VAL A 17 -40.58 -2.15 1.96
CA VAL A 17 -39.20 -2.18 1.43
C VAL A 17 -39.09 -1.08 0.37
N TYR A 18 -38.37 0.00 0.68
CA TYR A 18 -38.02 1.00 -0.34
C TYR A 18 -36.86 0.46 -1.18
N ALA A 19 -37.12 0.20 -2.47
CA ALA A 19 -36.05 -0.02 -3.44
C ALA A 19 -35.29 1.31 -3.65
N PRO A 20 -33.95 1.35 -3.51
CA PRO A 20 -33.22 2.56 -3.84
C PRO A 20 -33.33 2.79 -5.35
N THR A 21 -33.92 3.93 -5.71
CA THR A 21 -33.92 4.47 -7.07
C THR A 21 -32.47 4.48 -7.59
N VAL A 22 -32.22 3.85 -8.74
CA VAL A 22 -30.91 3.86 -9.38
C VAL A 22 -30.62 5.29 -9.84
N ALA A 23 -30.08 6.10 -8.95
CA ALA A 23 -29.52 7.40 -9.28
C ALA A 23 -28.28 7.14 -10.12
N ASN A 24 -28.41 7.41 -11.42
CA ASN A 24 -27.31 7.40 -12.37
C ASN A 24 -26.30 8.50 -12.00
N SER A 25 -25.38 8.22 -11.07
CA SER A 25 -24.34 9.15 -10.66
C SER A 25 -23.13 9.02 -11.59
N ARG A 26 -23.26 9.53 -12.82
CA ARG A 26 -22.09 10.15 -13.45
C ARG A 26 -21.79 11.44 -12.70
N SER A 27 -21.21 11.30 -11.51
CA SER A 27 -20.52 12.39 -10.84
C SER A 27 -19.27 12.69 -11.66
N TYR A 28 -19.43 13.60 -12.62
CA TYR A 28 -18.31 14.23 -13.30
C TYR A 28 -17.44 14.92 -12.23
N HIS A 29 -16.27 14.34 -11.94
CA HIS A 29 -15.23 14.93 -11.09
C HIS A 29 -14.59 16.15 -11.75
N HIS A 30 -15.35 17.19 -12.07
CA HIS A 30 -14.82 18.44 -12.63
C HIS A 30 -13.95 19.26 -11.64
N GLY A 31 -13.72 18.77 -10.42
CA GLY A 31 -13.03 19.52 -9.37
C GLY A 31 -11.60 19.09 -9.05
N ASN A 32 -11.14 17.89 -9.44
CA ASN A 32 -9.80 17.44 -9.07
C ASN A 32 -9.10 16.69 -10.20
N LEU A 33 -8.65 17.44 -11.21
CA LEU A 33 -7.82 16.94 -12.31
C LEU A 33 -6.64 16.11 -11.79
N ARG A 34 -6.00 16.58 -10.70
CA ARG A 34 -4.86 15.88 -10.10
C ARG A 34 -5.24 14.48 -9.64
N GLN A 35 -6.33 14.34 -8.89
CA GLN A 35 -6.80 13.04 -8.41
C GLN A 35 -7.25 12.13 -9.56
N ALA A 36 -8.04 12.66 -10.50
CA ALA A 36 -8.50 11.89 -11.65
C ALA A 36 -7.33 11.37 -12.51
N ALA A 37 -6.28 12.17 -12.66
CA ALA A 37 -5.06 11.78 -13.36
C ALA A 37 -4.27 10.70 -12.61
N ILE A 38 -4.16 10.80 -11.28
CA ILE A 38 -3.48 9.79 -10.46
C ILE A 38 -4.23 8.45 -10.53
N GLU A 39 -5.55 8.46 -10.34
CA GLU A 39 -6.40 7.27 -10.45
C GLU A 39 -6.29 6.61 -11.84
N ALA A 40 -6.33 7.42 -12.90
CA ALA A 40 -6.13 6.95 -14.27
C ALA A 40 -4.73 6.35 -14.48
N ALA A 41 -3.69 6.97 -13.90
CA ALA A 41 -2.31 6.46 -13.97
C ALA A 41 -2.17 5.11 -13.25
N ILE A 42 -2.71 4.98 -12.03
CA ILE A 42 -2.71 3.73 -11.26
C ILE A 42 -3.44 2.62 -12.03
N GLY A 43 -4.59 2.95 -12.63
CA GLY A 43 -5.34 2.03 -13.49
C GLY A 43 -4.53 1.57 -14.71
N GLU A 44 -3.78 2.47 -15.34
CA GLU A 44 -2.89 2.12 -16.45
C GLU A 44 -1.69 1.28 -16.02
N VAL A 45 -1.06 1.60 -14.88
CA VAL A 45 0.02 0.77 -14.31
C VAL A 45 -0.47 -0.66 -14.12
N ARG A 46 -1.68 -0.86 -13.58
CA ARG A 46 -2.26 -2.20 -13.42
C ARG A 46 -2.49 -2.94 -14.74
N ARG A 47 -2.72 -2.21 -15.84
CA ARG A 47 -3.05 -2.80 -17.15
C ARG A 47 -1.81 -3.15 -17.97
N VAL A 48 -0.79 -2.30 -17.95
CA VAL A 48 0.37 -2.40 -18.86
C VAL A 48 1.72 -2.32 -18.15
N GLY A 49 1.73 -2.27 -16.83
CA GLY A 49 2.92 -2.01 -16.03
C GLY A 49 3.38 -0.55 -16.14
N ALA A 50 4.20 -0.10 -15.19
CA ALA A 50 4.65 1.28 -15.13
C ALA A 50 5.45 1.71 -16.38
N ALA A 51 6.20 0.78 -16.99
CA ALA A 51 6.92 1.01 -18.24
C ALA A 51 5.97 1.35 -19.41
N GLY A 52 4.82 0.65 -19.50
CA GLY A 52 3.85 0.79 -20.59
C GLY A 52 2.95 2.03 -20.50
N VAL A 53 2.93 2.74 -19.37
CA VAL A 53 2.05 3.91 -19.18
C VAL A 53 2.36 5.03 -20.18
N SER A 54 1.30 5.57 -20.80
CA SER A 54 1.36 6.70 -21.73
C SER A 54 0.57 7.90 -21.19
N MET A 55 1.15 9.11 -21.25
CA MET A 55 0.48 10.35 -20.83
C MET A 55 -0.82 10.61 -21.61
N ARG A 56 -0.88 10.24 -22.89
CA ARG A 56 -2.09 10.40 -23.71
C ARG A 56 -3.21 9.50 -23.23
N GLU A 57 -2.89 8.26 -22.89
CA GLU A 57 -3.88 7.30 -22.42
C GLU A 57 -4.37 7.65 -21.02
N VAL A 58 -3.48 8.14 -20.14
CA VAL A 58 -3.87 8.69 -18.83
C VAL A 58 -4.82 9.88 -19.01
N ALA A 59 -4.49 10.85 -19.87
CA ALA A 59 -5.36 12.00 -20.11
C ALA A 59 -6.75 11.58 -20.61
N ARG A 60 -6.79 10.65 -21.57
CA ARG A 60 -8.02 10.09 -22.12
C ARG A 60 -8.89 9.43 -21.04
N ARG A 61 -8.27 8.66 -20.14
CA ARG A 61 -8.98 7.97 -19.04
C ARG A 61 -9.43 8.91 -17.93
N ALA A 62 -8.62 9.93 -17.64
CA ALA A 62 -8.96 10.97 -16.67
C ALA A 62 -10.01 11.96 -17.19
N GLY A 63 -10.39 11.87 -18.48
CA GLY A 63 -11.37 12.78 -19.09
C GLY A 63 -10.86 14.21 -19.28
N VAL A 64 -9.53 14.39 -19.39
CA VAL A 64 -8.88 15.70 -19.55
C VAL A 64 -8.07 15.78 -20.84
N THR A 65 -7.71 16.98 -21.26
CA THR A 65 -6.83 17.15 -22.42
C THR A 65 -5.39 16.78 -22.07
N HIS A 66 -4.62 16.33 -23.04
CA HIS A 66 -3.18 16.10 -22.87
C HIS A 66 -2.44 17.38 -22.43
N ALA A 67 -2.88 18.55 -22.94
CA ALA A 67 -2.33 19.84 -22.55
C ALA A 67 -2.58 20.15 -21.06
N ALA A 68 -3.79 19.88 -20.55
CA ALA A 68 -4.10 20.07 -19.12
C ALA A 68 -3.29 19.12 -18.23
N LEU A 69 -3.10 17.86 -18.66
CA LEU A 69 -2.28 16.89 -17.93
C LEU A 69 -0.80 17.31 -17.91
N ALA A 70 -0.26 17.74 -19.06
CA ALA A 70 1.11 18.25 -19.16
C ALA A 70 1.30 19.54 -18.36
N TYR A 71 0.32 20.43 -18.32
CA TYR A 71 0.36 21.62 -17.47
C TYR A 71 0.44 21.26 -15.99
N GLN A 72 -0.35 20.28 -15.54
CA GLN A 72 -0.40 19.88 -14.13
C GLN A 72 0.86 19.15 -13.65
N PHE A 73 1.43 18.26 -14.47
CA PHE A 73 2.50 17.35 -14.04
C PHE A 73 3.83 17.56 -14.77
N GLY A 74 3.85 18.36 -15.84
CA GLY A 74 4.97 18.48 -16.77
C GLY A 74 5.07 17.26 -17.69
N ASP A 75 5.46 16.13 -17.11
CA ASP A 75 5.77 14.89 -17.82
C ASP A 75 5.33 13.65 -17.02
N LYS A 76 5.66 12.46 -17.55
CA LYS A 76 5.37 11.18 -16.89
C LYS A 76 6.05 11.05 -15.53
N SER A 77 7.25 11.63 -15.35
CA SER A 77 7.96 11.59 -14.07
C SER A 77 7.25 12.42 -13.01
N GLY A 78 6.71 13.59 -13.35
CA GLY A 78 5.93 14.41 -12.42
C GLY A 78 4.60 13.77 -12.03
N LEU A 79 3.94 13.08 -12.98
CA LEU A 79 2.75 12.28 -12.68
C LEU A 79 3.08 11.12 -11.73
N PHE A 80 4.18 10.41 -11.99
CA PHE A 80 4.63 9.31 -11.12
C PHE A 80 5.17 9.79 -9.77
N THR A 81 5.73 10.99 -9.66
CA THR A 81 6.00 11.62 -8.36
C THR A 81 4.72 11.75 -7.57
N ALA A 82 3.65 12.27 -8.16
CA ALA A 82 2.36 12.41 -7.48
C ALA A 82 1.76 11.07 -7.06
N VAL A 83 1.84 10.04 -7.92
CA VAL A 83 1.43 8.66 -7.59
C VAL A 83 2.25 8.11 -6.42
N ALA A 84 3.58 8.24 -6.45
CA ALA A 84 4.45 7.77 -5.37
C ALA A 84 4.14 8.48 -4.05
N THR A 85 3.94 9.80 -4.08
CA THR A 85 3.57 10.60 -2.91
C THR A 85 2.26 10.13 -2.29
N GLU A 86 1.22 9.92 -3.09
CA GLU A 86 -0.06 9.36 -2.62
C GLU A 86 0.13 7.96 -2.04
N GLY A 87 0.92 7.11 -2.71
CA GLY A 87 1.24 5.76 -2.25
C GLY A 87 1.93 5.75 -0.88
N PHE A 88 2.94 6.59 -0.65
CA PHE A 88 3.60 6.69 0.65
C PHE A 88 2.66 7.23 1.74
N ARG A 89 1.75 8.16 1.44
CA ARG A 89 0.74 8.65 2.39
C ARG A 89 -0.25 7.55 2.77
N LEU A 90 -0.73 6.78 1.79
CA LEU A 90 -1.62 5.65 2.03
C LEU A 90 -0.92 4.55 2.85
N ALA A 91 0.33 4.22 2.52
CA ALA A 91 1.14 3.27 3.26
C ALA A 91 1.35 3.72 4.72
N ALA A 92 1.73 4.99 4.93
CA ALA A 92 1.91 5.54 6.27
C ALA A 92 0.62 5.46 7.10
N LYS A 93 -0.54 5.76 6.49
CA LYS A 93 -1.84 5.63 7.15
C LYS A 93 -2.15 4.18 7.54
N ALA A 94 -1.99 3.24 6.61
CA ALA A 94 -2.27 1.83 6.84
C ALA A 94 -1.36 1.23 7.92
N ILE A 95 -0.05 1.47 7.80
CA ILE A 95 0.97 0.98 8.74
C ILE A 95 0.78 1.64 10.11
N GLY A 96 0.59 2.95 10.16
CA GLY A 96 0.43 3.68 11.42
C GLY A 96 -0.80 3.25 12.20
N ALA A 97 -1.89 2.87 11.52
CA ALA A 97 -3.08 2.34 12.18
C ALA A 97 -2.86 0.94 12.78
N ALA A 98 -2.00 0.12 12.18
CA ALA A 98 -1.73 -1.25 12.63
C ALA A 98 -0.57 -1.35 13.64
N ALA A 99 0.41 -0.44 13.56
CA ALA A 99 1.64 -0.49 14.35
C ALA A 99 1.43 0.03 15.79
N VAL A 100 0.60 -0.66 16.56
CA VAL A 100 0.23 -0.30 17.93
C VAL A 100 0.51 -1.45 18.92
N GLY A 101 0.86 -1.08 20.16
CA GLY A 101 1.08 -2.04 21.24
C GLY A 101 2.41 -2.79 21.15
N ARG A 102 2.49 -3.93 21.87
CA ARG A 102 3.73 -4.71 22.04
C ARG A 102 4.25 -5.35 20.74
N ASP A 103 3.38 -5.57 19.76
CA ASP A 103 3.75 -6.22 18.49
C ASP A 103 3.75 -5.24 17.31
N ALA A 104 3.89 -3.93 17.59
CA ALA A 104 3.72 -2.86 16.61
C ALA A 104 4.56 -3.05 15.33
N PHE A 105 5.81 -3.49 15.43
CA PHE A 105 6.67 -3.69 14.26
C PHE A 105 6.18 -4.83 13.37
N VAL A 106 5.74 -5.95 13.98
CA VAL A 106 5.19 -7.09 13.25
C VAL A 106 3.86 -6.74 12.61
N ALA A 107 2.95 -6.10 13.36
CA ALA A 107 1.66 -5.66 12.85
C ALA A 107 1.81 -4.64 11.72
N GLY A 108 2.77 -3.72 11.82
CA GLY A 108 3.13 -2.79 10.75
C GLY A 108 3.68 -3.50 9.51
N GLY A 109 4.48 -4.55 9.68
CA GLY A 109 4.96 -5.39 8.59
C GLY A 109 3.84 -6.12 7.85
N ILE A 110 2.85 -6.65 8.57
CA ILE A 110 1.65 -7.27 7.97
C ILE A 110 0.84 -6.23 7.19
N ALA A 111 0.60 -5.05 7.78
CA ALA A 111 -0.11 -3.96 7.11
C ALA A 111 0.61 -3.47 5.85
N TYR A 112 1.95 -3.46 5.85
CA TYR A 112 2.76 -3.17 4.66
C TYR A 112 2.50 -4.17 3.52
N VAL A 113 2.43 -5.47 3.83
CA VAL A 113 2.15 -6.52 2.84
C VAL A 113 0.73 -6.38 2.29
N VAL A 114 -0.26 -6.17 3.16
CA VAL A 114 -1.66 -5.93 2.77
C VAL A 114 -1.77 -4.70 1.85
N PHE A 115 -1.14 -3.59 2.23
CA PHE A 115 -1.08 -2.39 1.39
C PHE A 115 -0.53 -2.68 -0.01
N ALA A 116 0.53 -3.47 -0.11
CA ALA A 116 1.13 -3.81 -1.40
C ALA A 116 0.16 -4.55 -2.34
N ILE A 117 -0.70 -5.40 -1.76
CA ILE A 117 -1.66 -6.22 -2.49
C ILE A 117 -2.90 -5.41 -2.87
N GLU A 118 -3.40 -4.56 -1.96
CA GLU A 118 -4.58 -3.73 -2.19
C GLU A 118 -4.29 -2.55 -3.12
N HIS A 119 -3.05 -2.05 -3.13
CA HIS A 119 -2.63 -0.89 -3.93
C HIS A 119 -1.50 -1.21 -4.93
N PRO A 120 -1.67 -2.19 -5.84
CA PRO A 120 -0.59 -2.72 -6.65
C PRO A 120 0.04 -1.69 -7.61
N GLY A 121 -0.76 -0.76 -8.14
CA GLY A 121 -0.27 0.29 -9.03
C GLY A 121 0.56 1.36 -8.30
N HIS A 122 0.18 1.71 -7.07
CA HIS A 122 1.01 2.57 -6.22
C HIS A 122 2.31 1.88 -5.86
N TYR A 123 2.21 0.64 -5.36
CA TYR A 123 3.35 -0.14 -4.91
C TYR A 123 4.41 -0.31 -6.02
N GLU A 124 3.98 -0.60 -7.24
CA GLU A 124 4.90 -0.73 -8.38
C GLU A 124 5.66 0.56 -8.67
N VAL A 125 5.00 1.73 -8.59
CA VAL A 125 5.66 3.01 -8.83
C VAL A 125 6.58 3.38 -7.66
N MET A 126 6.13 3.26 -6.41
CA MET A 126 6.86 3.68 -5.21
C MET A 126 8.27 3.08 -5.08
N PHE A 127 8.47 1.86 -5.56
CA PHE A 127 9.75 1.14 -5.43
C PHE A 127 10.55 1.08 -6.75
N ARG A 128 10.27 2.02 -7.66
CA ARG A 128 10.96 2.26 -8.93
C ARG A 128 11.45 3.71 -8.99
N PRO A 129 12.51 4.08 -8.24
CA PRO A 129 12.95 5.47 -8.12
C PRO A 129 13.43 6.11 -9.42
N ASP A 130 13.70 5.32 -10.45
CA ASP A 130 13.99 5.76 -11.82
C ASP A 130 12.78 6.42 -12.51
N LEU A 131 11.57 6.21 -12.00
CA LEU A 131 10.32 6.64 -12.64
C LEU A 131 9.81 8.00 -12.20
N TYR A 132 10.33 8.57 -11.12
CA TYR A 132 9.83 9.81 -10.52
C TYR A 132 10.97 10.71 -10.01
N ARG A 133 10.64 11.97 -9.72
CA ARG A 133 11.57 12.96 -9.18
C ARG A 133 11.77 12.74 -7.69
N HIS A 134 12.92 12.21 -7.30
CA HIS A 134 13.20 11.74 -5.94
C HIS A 134 13.47 12.86 -4.92
N ASP A 135 13.73 14.07 -5.43
CA ASP A 135 14.02 15.32 -4.72
C ASP A 135 12.78 16.21 -4.54
N ASP A 136 11.61 15.76 -5.02
CA ASP A 136 10.33 16.44 -4.79
C ASP A 136 10.02 16.50 -3.28
N ALA A 137 9.70 17.70 -2.78
CA ALA A 137 9.55 17.95 -1.36
C ALA A 137 8.36 17.19 -0.75
N GLU A 138 7.21 17.14 -1.43
CA GLU A 138 6.03 16.42 -0.94
C GLU A 138 6.28 14.91 -0.89
N LEU A 139 6.97 14.38 -1.91
CA LEU A 139 7.39 12.98 -1.93
C LEU A 139 8.33 12.67 -0.76
N MET A 140 9.34 13.51 -0.55
CA MET A 140 10.30 13.34 0.55
C MET A 140 9.60 13.33 1.90
N GLU A 141 8.67 14.25 2.13
CA GLU A 141 7.87 14.32 3.36
C GLU A 141 7.07 13.02 3.57
N ALA A 142 6.29 12.61 2.57
CA ALA A 142 5.46 11.41 2.65
C ALA A 142 6.30 10.14 2.88
N ARG A 143 7.41 10.01 2.15
CA ARG A 143 8.35 8.89 2.30
C ARG A 143 8.96 8.87 3.69
N ASN A 144 9.45 10.01 4.18
CA ASN A 144 10.07 10.10 5.49
C ASN A 144 9.09 9.77 6.61
N ALA A 145 7.83 10.20 6.51
CA ALA A 145 6.78 9.84 7.47
C ALA A 145 6.53 8.32 7.51
N ALA A 146 6.47 7.66 6.35
CA ALA A 146 6.33 6.20 6.27
C ALA A 146 7.53 5.47 6.91
N PHE A 147 8.76 5.92 6.63
CA PHE A 147 9.95 5.33 7.26
C PHE A 147 10.01 5.61 8.77
N ALA A 148 9.60 6.78 9.23
CA ALA A 148 9.58 7.11 10.66
C ALA A 148 8.69 6.15 11.46
N LEU A 149 7.54 5.73 10.91
CA LEU A 149 6.67 4.71 11.51
C LEU A 149 7.35 3.34 11.62
N LEU A 150 8.08 2.93 10.57
CA LEU A 150 8.80 1.66 10.56
C LEU A 150 9.93 1.63 11.61
N TYR A 151 10.75 2.68 11.65
CA TYR A 151 11.83 2.79 12.63
C TYR A 151 11.31 3.03 14.05
N GLY A 152 10.21 3.78 14.20
CA GLY A 152 9.56 4.04 15.48
C GLY A 152 8.99 2.76 16.09
N SER A 153 8.23 2.00 15.31
CA SER A 153 7.64 0.72 15.77
C SER A 153 8.71 -0.30 16.12
N ALA A 154 9.81 -0.39 15.37
CA ALA A 154 10.94 -1.27 15.72
C ALA A 154 11.56 -0.93 17.08
N ARG A 155 11.73 0.36 17.39
CA ARG A 155 12.31 0.81 18.67
C ARG A 155 11.41 0.57 19.87
N THR A 156 10.09 0.56 19.68
CA THR A 156 9.14 0.47 20.80
C THR A 156 8.65 -0.94 21.07
N SER A 157 8.58 -1.80 20.05
CA SER A 157 7.99 -3.15 20.15
C SER A 157 9.02 -4.27 20.21
N LEU A 158 10.23 -4.02 19.73
CA LEU A 158 11.34 -4.94 19.91
C LEU A 158 12.16 -4.37 21.05
N ASP A 159 12.62 -5.21 21.98
CA ASP A 159 13.67 -4.85 22.95
C ASP A 159 15.02 -4.58 22.25
N ALA A 160 14.98 -4.01 21.04
CA ALA A 160 16.09 -3.77 20.15
C ALA A 160 16.98 -2.66 20.71
N PRO A 161 18.30 -2.88 20.82
CA PRO A 161 19.24 -1.87 21.27
C PRO A 161 19.23 -0.63 20.37
N THR A 162 19.63 0.52 20.92
CA THR A 162 19.71 1.77 20.15
C THR A 162 20.82 1.72 19.10
N GLY A 163 20.67 2.46 17.99
CA GLY A 163 21.74 2.61 16.98
C GLY A 163 21.68 1.59 15.84
N GLN A 164 22.82 0.95 15.54
CA GLN A 164 23.00 0.11 14.34
C GLN A 164 22.10 -1.15 14.33
N ASP A 165 21.77 -1.67 15.51
CA ASP A 165 20.94 -2.88 15.66
C ASP A 165 19.50 -2.63 15.17
N VAL A 166 18.92 -1.47 15.46
CA VAL A 166 17.59 -1.08 14.96
C VAL A 166 17.58 -0.97 13.43
N THR A 167 18.62 -0.39 12.81
CA THR A 167 18.68 -0.29 11.35
C THR A 167 18.74 -1.67 10.71
N GLY A 168 19.57 -2.58 11.23
CA GLY A 168 19.67 -3.95 10.71
C GLY A 168 18.33 -4.69 10.78
N VAL A 169 17.64 -4.58 11.92
CA VAL A 169 16.31 -5.18 12.13
C VAL A 169 15.26 -4.59 11.20
N VAL A 170 15.22 -3.27 11.06
CA VAL A 170 14.29 -2.56 10.18
C VAL A 170 14.50 -2.98 8.72
N VAL A 171 15.74 -2.97 8.25
CA VAL A 171 16.09 -3.35 6.86
C VAL A 171 15.79 -4.82 6.60
N ALA A 172 16.11 -5.71 7.53
CA ALA A 172 15.79 -7.13 7.41
C ALA A 172 14.26 -7.36 7.35
N GLY A 173 13.51 -6.79 8.30
CA GLY A 173 12.06 -6.87 8.36
C GLY A 173 11.42 -6.35 7.07
N TRP A 174 11.85 -5.16 6.62
CA TRP A 174 11.35 -4.57 5.39
C TRP A 174 11.69 -5.41 4.15
N SER A 175 12.91 -5.94 4.06
CA SER A 175 13.33 -6.80 2.94
C SER A 175 12.47 -8.06 2.83
N MET A 176 12.13 -8.68 3.96
CA MET A 176 11.26 -9.86 4.00
C MET A 176 9.83 -9.52 3.57
N SER A 177 9.24 -8.47 4.15
CA SER A 177 7.89 -8.01 3.78
C SER A 177 7.82 -7.58 2.32
N HIS A 178 8.84 -6.89 1.80
CA HIS A 178 8.95 -6.48 0.40
C HIS A 178 9.10 -7.69 -0.54
N GLY A 179 9.93 -8.66 -0.18
CA GLY A 179 10.09 -9.92 -0.91
C GLY A 179 8.78 -10.69 -1.00
N LEU A 180 8.07 -10.86 0.11
CA LEU A 180 6.76 -11.52 0.15
C LEU A 180 5.73 -10.80 -0.72
N ALA A 181 5.59 -9.48 -0.55
CA ALA A 181 4.68 -8.67 -1.35
C ALA A 181 4.97 -8.79 -2.85
N THR A 182 6.26 -8.79 -3.23
CA THR A 182 6.68 -8.97 -4.63
C THR A 182 6.33 -10.37 -5.15
N LEU A 183 6.62 -11.42 -4.38
CA LEU A 183 6.33 -12.80 -4.76
C LEU A 183 4.82 -13.07 -4.93
N LEU A 184 4.00 -12.52 -4.03
CA LEU A 184 2.54 -12.57 -4.13
C LEU A 184 2.04 -11.83 -5.39
N ARG A 185 2.47 -10.59 -5.61
CA ARG A 185 2.03 -9.78 -6.75
C ARG A 185 2.44 -10.34 -8.10
N THR A 186 3.57 -11.03 -8.17
CA THR A 186 4.10 -11.61 -9.41
C THR A 186 3.58 -13.02 -9.68
N GLY A 187 2.67 -13.54 -8.84
CA GLY A 187 2.10 -14.88 -9.00
C GLY A 187 3.08 -16.02 -8.72
N ASN A 188 4.29 -15.74 -8.22
CA ASN A 188 5.32 -16.77 -7.99
C ASN A 188 4.91 -17.80 -6.92
N LEU A 189 3.96 -17.43 -6.06
CA LEU A 189 3.42 -18.29 -4.99
C LEU A 189 2.08 -18.95 -5.35
N GLU A 190 1.50 -18.67 -6.54
CA GLU A 190 0.24 -19.26 -6.96
C GLU A 190 0.33 -20.79 -6.98
N GLY A 191 -0.62 -21.44 -6.32
CA GLY A 191 -0.68 -22.90 -6.20
C GLY A 191 0.40 -23.55 -5.33
N ARG A 192 1.31 -22.76 -4.74
CA ARG A 192 2.40 -23.27 -3.89
C ARG A 192 2.13 -23.14 -2.39
N ILE A 193 1.31 -22.17 -1.99
CA ILE A 193 1.02 -21.90 -0.59
C ILE A 193 -0.50 -21.73 -0.40
N PRO A 194 -1.13 -22.45 0.55
CA PRO A 194 -2.54 -22.29 0.86
C PRO A 194 -2.77 -21.04 1.74
N GLY A 195 -3.91 -20.36 1.57
CA GLY A 195 -4.35 -19.25 2.42
C GLY A 195 -4.52 -17.92 1.69
N ASP A 196 -5.17 -16.96 2.34
CA ASP A 196 -5.19 -15.57 1.87
C ASP A 196 -3.89 -14.85 2.25
N ALA A 197 -3.68 -13.68 1.66
CA ALA A 197 -2.40 -12.99 1.77
C ALA A 197 -2.11 -12.42 3.17
N SER A 198 -3.15 -12.09 3.95
CA SER A 198 -3.01 -11.61 5.33
C SER A 198 -2.59 -12.76 6.23
N GLU A 199 -3.21 -13.92 6.05
CA GLU A 199 -2.85 -15.14 6.76
C GLU A 199 -1.44 -15.60 6.41
N LEU A 200 -1.05 -15.54 5.12
CA LEU A 200 0.32 -15.84 4.72
C LEU A 200 1.34 -14.85 5.32
N ALA A 201 1.01 -13.55 5.32
CA ALA A 201 1.86 -12.54 5.95
C ALA A 201 2.05 -12.80 7.45
N ARG A 202 1.00 -13.21 8.15
CA ARG A 202 1.05 -13.61 9.56
C ARG A 202 1.91 -14.87 9.76
N GLN A 203 1.71 -15.91 8.95
CA GLN A 203 2.50 -17.14 9.02
C GLN A 203 3.98 -16.90 8.74
N ILE A 204 4.30 -15.98 7.81
CA ILE A 204 5.69 -15.59 7.55
C ILE A 204 6.27 -14.80 8.71
N ALA A 205 5.51 -13.87 9.31
CA ALA A 205 5.95 -13.20 10.53
C ALA A 205 6.27 -14.19 11.66
N GLU A 206 5.42 -15.21 11.86
CA GLU A 206 5.67 -16.30 12.81
C GLU A 206 6.89 -17.14 12.43
N GLY A 207 7.02 -17.50 11.15
CA GLY A 207 8.15 -18.24 10.60
C GLY A 207 9.49 -17.51 10.79
N ILE A 208 9.49 -16.18 10.69
CA ILE A 208 10.67 -15.33 10.93
C ILE A 208 11.11 -15.40 12.40
N VAL A 209 10.16 -15.32 13.34
CA VAL A 209 10.46 -15.48 14.77
C VAL A 209 11.06 -16.85 15.04
N GLN A 210 10.48 -17.91 14.45
CA GLN A 210 11.00 -19.27 14.58
C GLN A 210 12.41 -19.43 13.98
N LEU A 211 12.66 -18.86 12.80
CA LEU A 211 13.98 -18.83 12.15
C LEU A 211 15.03 -18.13 13.03
N GLY A 212 14.69 -16.97 13.61
CA GLY A 212 15.58 -16.25 14.51
C GLY A 212 15.92 -17.05 15.77
N GLN A 213 14.93 -17.76 16.34
CA GLN A 213 15.16 -18.66 17.48
C GLN A 213 16.03 -19.87 17.10
N LEU A 214 15.82 -20.46 15.92
CA LEU A 214 16.64 -21.55 15.40
C LEU A 214 18.09 -21.13 15.18
N ALA A 215 18.30 -19.96 14.56
CA ALA A 215 19.63 -19.41 14.33
C ALA A 215 20.37 -19.15 15.64
N ARG A 216 19.69 -18.57 16.64
CA ARG A 216 20.26 -18.35 17.98
C ARG A 216 20.70 -19.66 18.63
N ARG A 217 19.82 -20.67 18.65
CA ARG A 217 20.16 -22.00 19.20
C ARG A 217 21.36 -22.64 18.49
N HIS A 218 21.46 -22.46 17.17
CA HIS A 218 22.58 -22.99 16.41
C HIS A 218 23.90 -22.30 16.77
N LEU A 219 23.90 -20.97 16.92
CA LEU A 219 25.07 -20.21 17.36
C LEU A 219 25.50 -20.57 18.78
N GLU A 220 24.55 -20.78 19.70
CA GLU A 220 24.81 -21.24 21.06
C GLU A 220 25.40 -22.65 21.12
N ALA A 221 25.03 -23.53 20.18
CA ALA A 221 25.55 -24.90 20.09
C ALA A 221 26.95 -24.99 19.43
N LEU A 222 27.42 -23.91 18.82
CA LEU A 222 28.76 -23.81 18.20
C LEU A 222 29.81 -23.16 19.13
N GLY A 223 29.38 -22.64 20.29
CA GLY A 223 30.25 -22.15 21.37
C GLY A 223 30.35 -23.14 22.52
#